data_AF-A0A940YI38-F1
#
_entry.id   AF-A0A940YI38-F1
#
_cell.length_a   1.000
_cell.length_b   1.000
_cell.length_c   1.000
_cell.angle_alpha   90.00
_cell.angle_beta   90.00
_cell.angle_gamma   90.00
#
_symmetry.space_group_name_H-M   'P 1'
#
loop_
_entity.id
_entity.type
_entity.pdbx_description
1 polymer ?
#
loop_
_entity_poly.entity_id
_entity_poly.type
_entity_poly.pdbx_seq_one_letter_code
_entity_poly.pdbx_strand_id
1 'polypeptide(L)'
;MPSTDQSMAPSEDEQDECLSNEDPRLSGRLANWALGLWCLSLLLPAFQTREREPWLGAEVLMIGPFFGWASMGFAVYANAFFAHACTQLLKGGRPGSSVLWMLAMTATLPWFQGVLRDEGTGMVLAVTSWGWGAVLWVLSMLMLASASAVASGRLGPRGLRVLGGLGAVSLMGLLGVNAWQYWNANLPERQRDLALGLAFTLKPPCGVPLTLVEGHLVPANSALIVDVDPALDPEIKDRVHFALPAQLGAMHEGHAWRVVDWEDDSRMAFWQRLTPSADIPVVQVRAAQGGAVIRLLATAHGPVLYEQTLRTRPGFRGYMELCPFHSERLGHQYMTGPDEQLLRAVKPPKLPQDNHLRDETAATPCPKGKSDLYGLEDVRDWDGREVIAREWHDSKALLCSPSYVAKAQFWLRDGRLGAAVTVRDRRSLRQLARLDTEEPCVSMPCVRPPDDAITAVQIGDQVSTIYLPQQTVTVRRRSSGW
;
A
#
# COMPACT_ATOMS: atom_id res chain seq x y z
N MET A 1 57.18 84.59 -8.74
CA MET A 1 57.16 83.28 -9.41
C MET A 1 56.80 82.21 -8.39
N PRO A 2 55.56 81.70 -8.37
CA PRO A 2 55.24 80.47 -7.67
C PRO A 2 55.06 79.32 -8.67
N SER A 3 55.63 78.17 -8.32
CA SER A 3 55.52 76.88 -9.00
C SER A 3 54.18 76.23 -8.69
N THR A 4 53.42 75.90 -9.72
CA THR A 4 52.16 75.17 -9.62
C THR A 4 52.45 73.67 -9.67
N ASP A 5 52.22 72.97 -8.56
CA ASP A 5 52.19 71.52 -8.48
C ASP A 5 51.02 70.97 -9.32
N GLN A 6 51.34 70.18 -10.34
CA GLN A 6 50.36 69.38 -11.08
C GLN A 6 50.14 68.04 -10.35
N SER A 7 49.02 67.98 -9.65
CA SER A 7 48.40 66.74 -9.15
C SER A 7 47.97 65.87 -10.34
N MET A 8 48.72 64.79 -10.62
CA MET A 8 48.27 63.69 -11.48
C MET A 8 47.15 62.92 -10.77
N ALA A 9 45.90 63.18 -11.18
CA ALA A 9 44.80 62.28 -10.88
C ALA A 9 44.96 61.01 -11.75
N PRO A 10 44.84 59.80 -11.19
CA PRO A 10 44.89 58.56 -11.95
C PRO A 10 43.72 58.51 -12.95
N SER A 11 44.02 58.13 -14.19
CA SER A 11 43.06 57.99 -15.28
C SER A 11 41.97 56.98 -14.94
N GLU A 12 40.70 57.37 -15.13
CA GLU A 12 39.51 56.53 -14.90
C GLU A 12 39.53 55.23 -15.73
N ASP A 13 40.32 55.17 -16.82
CA ASP A 13 40.47 53.98 -17.65
C ASP A 13 41.23 52.81 -16.97
N GLU A 14 41.98 53.05 -15.88
CA GLU A 14 42.75 51.99 -15.19
C GLU A 14 42.00 51.37 -14.00
N GLN A 15 40.84 51.92 -13.62
CA GLN A 15 39.99 51.36 -12.55
C GLN A 15 38.94 50.36 -13.05
N ASP A 16 38.59 50.38 -14.34
CA ASP A 16 37.63 49.44 -14.91
C ASP A 16 38.26 48.08 -15.30
N GLU A 17 39.58 48.00 -15.48
CA GLU A 17 40.24 46.76 -15.89
C GLU A 17 40.42 45.75 -14.75
N CYS A 18 40.31 46.18 -13.49
CA CYS A 18 40.41 45.31 -12.30
C CYS A 18 39.09 44.65 -11.86
N LEU A 19 37.94 45.00 -12.47
CA LEU A 19 36.62 44.44 -12.12
C LEU A 19 36.14 43.31 -13.04
N SER A 20 36.88 42.97 -14.10
CA SER A 20 36.49 41.94 -15.08
C SER A 20 36.93 40.52 -14.70
N ASN A 21 37.09 40.21 -13.42
CA ASN A 21 37.30 38.84 -12.92
C ASN A 21 35.99 38.02 -12.93
N GLU A 22 35.20 38.14 -14.00
CA GLU A 22 34.19 37.14 -14.35
C GLU A 22 34.97 35.89 -14.75
N ASP A 23 34.99 34.85 -13.90
CA ASP A 23 35.66 33.58 -14.21
C ASP A 23 34.66 32.67 -14.94
N PRO A 24 34.56 32.71 -16.29
CA PRO A 24 33.57 31.92 -17.05
C PRO A 24 33.72 30.42 -16.80
N ARG A 25 34.91 29.98 -16.38
CA ARG A 25 35.18 28.58 -16.04
C ARG A 25 34.44 28.14 -14.78
N LEU A 26 34.28 29.03 -13.79
CA LEU A 26 33.57 28.71 -12.55
C LEU A 26 32.06 28.56 -12.80
N SER A 27 31.46 29.49 -13.54
CA SER A 27 30.05 29.41 -13.93
C SER A 27 29.74 28.13 -14.71
N GLY A 28 30.54 27.81 -15.73
CA GLY A 28 30.38 26.59 -16.52
C GLY A 28 30.50 25.32 -15.67
N ARG A 29 31.43 25.28 -14.70
CA ARG A 29 31.54 24.16 -13.75
C ARG A 29 30.30 24.01 -12.89
N LEU A 30 29.76 25.10 -12.32
CA LEU A 30 28.54 25.06 -11.52
C LEU A 30 27.34 24.60 -12.36
N ALA A 31 27.23 25.05 -13.61
CA ALA A 31 26.19 24.60 -14.54
C ALA A 31 26.29 23.10 -14.85
N ASN A 32 27.50 22.57 -15.06
CA ASN A 32 27.73 21.13 -15.26
C ASN A 32 27.34 20.31 -14.02
N TRP A 33 27.72 20.76 -12.82
CA TRP A 33 27.30 20.11 -11.58
C TRP A 33 25.78 20.16 -11.40
N ALA A 34 25.13 21.27 -11.82
CA ALA A 34 23.70 21.44 -11.68
C ALA A 34 22.98 20.45 -12.59
N LEU A 35 23.46 20.31 -13.83
CA LEU A 35 22.99 19.30 -14.76
C LEU A 35 23.20 17.88 -14.20
N GLY A 36 24.35 17.59 -13.60
CA GLY A 36 24.62 16.30 -12.96
C GLY A 36 23.64 15.96 -11.82
N LEU A 37 23.40 16.92 -10.91
CA LEU A 37 22.41 16.77 -9.84
C LEU A 37 21.00 16.61 -10.38
N TRP A 38 20.64 17.38 -11.41
CA TRP A 38 19.35 17.27 -12.08
C TRP A 38 19.17 15.89 -12.71
N CYS A 39 20.15 15.38 -13.46
CA CYS A 39 20.10 14.03 -14.03
C CYS A 39 19.97 12.95 -12.93
N LEU A 40 20.75 13.05 -11.85
CA LEU A 40 20.67 12.11 -10.73
C LEU A 40 19.30 12.18 -10.04
N SER A 41 18.68 13.36 -9.96
CA SER A 41 17.35 13.54 -9.38
C SER A 41 16.26 12.77 -10.13
N LEU A 42 16.43 12.55 -11.45
CA LEU A 42 15.48 11.80 -12.27
C LEU A 42 15.49 10.30 -11.97
N LEU A 43 16.62 9.77 -11.50
CA LEU A 43 16.80 8.35 -11.17
C LEU A 43 16.32 7.99 -9.75
N LEU A 44 16.02 9.01 -8.93
CA LEU A 44 15.62 8.83 -7.54
C LEU A 44 14.13 9.15 -7.36
N PRO A 45 13.51 8.62 -6.29
CA PRO A 45 12.15 9.00 -5.92
C PRO A 45 12.03 10.51 -5.71
N ALA A 46 11.05 11.13 -6.36
CA ALA A 46 10.67 12.52 -6.14
C ALA A 46 9.74 12.63 -4.92
N PHE A 47 8.69 11.81 -4.88
CA PHE A 47 7.74 11.76 -3.77
C PHE A 47 7.00 10.41 -3.76
N GLN A 48 6.26 10.14 -2.69
CA GLN A 48 5.37 9.00 -2.57
C GLN A 48 3.97 9.46 -2.16
N THR A 49 2.94 8.76 -2.64
CA THR A 49 1.55 8.98 -2.24
C THR A 49 1.02 7.78 -1.44
N ARG A 50 -0.13 7.94 -0.78
CA ARG A 50 -0.69 6.93 0.15
C ARG A 50 -0.85 5.53 -0.46
N GLU A 51 -1.20 5.43 -1.73
CA GLU A 51 -1.67 4.18 -2.38
C GLU A 51 -0.72 3.67 -3.48
N ARG A 52 0.41 4.35 -3.71
CA ARG A 52 1.32 4.01 -4.81
C ARG A 52 2.76 3.86 -4.33
N GLU A 53 3.51 3.13 -5.13
CA GLU A 53 4.97 3.10 -5.07
C GLU A 53 5.55 4.52 -5.27
N PRO A 54 6.79 4.78 -4.80
CA PRO A 54 7.41 6.09 -4.96
C PRO A 54 7.54 6.49 -6.43
N TRP A 55 7.12 7.70 -6.76
CA TRP A 55 7.23 8.26 -8.11
C TRP A 55 8.66 8.70 -8.37
N LEU A 56 9.28 8.21 -9.44
CA LEU A 56 10.62 8.62 -9.83
C LEU A 56 10.60 10.02 -10.47
N GLY A 57 11.70 10.76 -10.34
CA GLY A 57 11.82 12.08 -10.97
C GLY A 57 11.60 12.04 -12.49
N ALA A 58 12.06 10.98 -13.17
CA ALA A 58 11.81 10.78 -14.60
C ALA A 58 10.32 10.63 -14.94
N GLU A 59 9.55 9.89 -14.13
CA GLU A 59 8.11 9.72 -14.32
C GLU A 59 7.38 11.05 -14.13
N VAL A 60 7.76 11.80 -13.10
CA VAL A 60 7.23 13.15 -12.85
C VAL A 60 7.55 14.09 -14.00
N LEU A 61 8.75 14.02 -14.59
CA LEU A 61 9.14 14.84 -15.74
C LEU A 61 8.35 14.48 -17.01
N MET A 62 8.04 13.19 -17.23
CA MET A 62 7.27 12.76 -18.41
C MET A 62 5.79 13.08 -18.30
N ILE A 63 5.19 12.88 -17.12
CA ILE A 63 3.73 12.99 -16.93
C ILE A 63 3.35 14.40 -16.46
N GLY A 64 4.16 15.01 -15.60
CA GLY A 64 3.87 16.28 -14.97
C GLY A 64 3.62 17.45 -15.92
N PRO A 65 4.30 17.62 -17.07
CA PRO A 65 3.98 18.72 -17.99
C PRO A 65 2.53 18.72 -18.48
N PHE A 66 1.91 17.54 -18.62
CA PHE A 66 0.55 17.39 -19.11
C PHE A 66 -0.50 17.57 -18.00
N PHE A 67 -0.20 17.18 -16.76
CA PHE A 67 -1.17 17.10 -15.66
C PHE A 67 -0.82 17.92 -14.41
N GLY A 68 0.36 18.53 -14.35
CA GLY A 68 0.87 19.24 -13.18
C GLY A 68 0.01 20.45 -12.80
N TRP A 69 -0.52 21.16 -13.79
CA TRP A 69 -1.44 22.28 -13.56
C TRP A 69 -2.73 21.85 -12.83
N ALA A 70 -3.24 20.63 -13.07
CA ALA A 70 -4.47 20.13 -12.45
C ALA A 70 -4.32 19.81 -10.95
N SER A 71 -3.08 19.77 -10.44
CA SER A 71 -2.74 19.48 -9.04
C SER A 71 -1.97 20.62 -8.36
N MET A 72 -2.04 21.83 -8.93
CA MET A 72 -1.27 23.02 -8.50
C MET A 72 0.26 22.82 -8.54
N GLY A 73 0.73 21.81 -9.28
CA GLY A 73 2.12 21.42 -9.44
C GLY A 73 2.84 22.15 -10.58
N PHE A 74 2.85 23.49 -10.57
CA PHE A 74 3.56 24.27 -11.60
C PHE A 74 5.09 24.09 -11.58
N ALA A 75 5.63 23.53 -10.51
CA ALA A 75 7.06 23.26 -10.32
C ALA A 75 7.68 22.43 -11.45
N VAL A 76 6.91 21.54 -12.09
CA VAL A 76 7.41 20.73 -13.21
C VAL A 76 7.83 21.57 -14.41
N TYR A 77 7.20 22.73 -14.64
CA TYR A 77 7.54 23.62 -15.76
C TYR A 77 8.88 24.32 -15.56
N ALA A 78 9.42 24.36 -14.33
CA ALA A 78 10.77 24.86 -14.08
C ALA A 78 11.84 24.11 -14.88
N ASN A 79 11.61 22.84 -15.23
CA ASN A 79 12.56 22.03 -16.01
C ASN A 79 12.83 22.59 -17.42
N ALA A 80 11.82 23.17 -18.08
CA ALA A 80 11.99 23.80 -19.40
C ALA A 80 12.90 25.03 -19.30
N PHE A 81 12.67 25.86 -18.28
CA PHE A 81 13.49 27.04 -18.02
C PHE A 81 14.90 26.66 -17.55
N PHE A 82 15.05 25.60 -16.75
CA PHE A 82 16.34 25.04 -16.35
C PHE A 82 17.15 24.58 -17.56
N ALA A 83 16.56 23.82 -18.47
CA ALA A 83 17.25 23.37 -19.68
C ALA A 83 17.70 24.55 -20.55
N HIS A 84 16.83 25.56 -20.74
CA HIS A 84 17.20 26.77 -21.47
C HIS A 84 18.34 27.55 -20.79
N ALA A 85 18.24 27.78 -19.47
CA ALA A 85 19.26 28.49 -18.72
C ALA A 85 20.61 27.75 -18.71
N CYS A 86 20.58 26.43 -18.54
CA CYS A 86 21.76 25.57 -18.53
C CYS A 86 22.47 25.60 -19.90
N THR A 87 21.74 25.42 -21.00
CA THR A 87 22.32 25.48 -22.34
C THR A 87 22.95 26.84 -22.67
N GLN A 88 22.35 27.94 -22.22
CA GLN A 88 22.93 29.28 -22.38
C GLN A 88 24.24 29.43 -21.60
N LEU A 89 24.26 29.02 -20.32
CA LEU A 89 25.46 29.10 -19.48
C LEU A 89 26.60 28.21 -20.00
N LEU A 90 26.29 27.01 -20.49
CA LEU A 90 27.29 26.10 -21.07
C LEU A 90 27.88 26.63 -22.38
N LYS A 91 27.13 27.45 -23.13
CA LYS A 91 27.63 28.17 -24.32
C LYS A 91 28.38 29.47 -23.97
N GLY A 92 28.55 29.79 -22.69
CA GLY A 92 29.16 31.04 -22.22
C GLY A 92 28.22 32.25 -22.30
N GLY A 93 26.94 32.05 -22.59
CA GLY A 93 25.93 33.11 -22.63
C GLY A 93 25.32 33.42 -21.26
N ARG A 94 24.46 34.44 -21.22
CA ARG A 94 23.68 34.84 -20.04
C ARG A 94 22.23 34.36 -20.17
N PRO A 95 21.66 33.64 -19.18
CA PRO A 95 20.35 33.00 -19.31
C PRO A 95 19.14 33.95 -19.20
N GLY A 96 19.34 35.26 -19.02
CA GLY A 96 18.27 36.26 -19.02
C GLY A 96 17.20 36.00 -17.93
N SER A 97 15.92 36.16 -18.29
CA SER A 97 14.78 35.96 -17.39
C SER A 97 14.42 34.49 -17.11
N SER A 98 15.04 33.53 -17.81
CA SER A 98 14.72 32.11 -17.65
C SER A 98 14.99 31.60 -16.23
N VAL A 99 16.07 32.06 -15.59
CA VAL A 99 16.39 31.70 -14.20
C VAL A 99 15.34 32.23 -13.22
N LEU A 100 14.78 33.42 -13.46
CA LEU A 100 13.72 33.96 -12.63
C LEU A 100 12.45 33.11 -12.73
N TRP A 101 12.05 32.74 -13.95
CA TRP A 101 10.90 31.85 -14.17
C TRP A 101 11.12 30.45 -13.61
N MET A 102 12.33 29.90 -13.75
CA MET A 102 12.73 28.63 -13.14
C MET A 102 12.54 28.66 -11.62
N LEU A 103 13.03 29.70 -10.94
CA LEU A 103 12.87 29.85 -9.50
C LEU A 103 11.42 30.10 -9.09
N ALA A 104 10.69 30.93 -9.82
CA ALA A 104 9.28 31.21 -9.55
C ALA A 104 8.42 29.94 -9.63
N MET A 105 8.64 29.11 -10.66
CA MET A 105 7.96 27.82 -10.79
C MET A 105 8.41 26.84 -9.71
N THR A 106 9.71 26.77 -9.40
CA THR A 106 10.23 25.93 -8.32
C THR A 106 9.60 26.28 -6.97
N ALA A 107 9.38 27.57 -6.70
CA ALA A 107 8.78 28.07 -5.47
C ALA A 107 7.31 27.63 -5.29
N THR A 108 6.65 27.12 -6.33
CA THR A 108 5.29 26.57 -6.22
C THR A 108 5.27 25.13 -5.70
N LEU A 109 6.42 24.48 -5.52
CA LEU A 109 6.50 23.09 -5.04
C LEU A 109 5.73 22.85 -3.72
N PRO A 110 5.76 23.75 -2.70
CA PRO A 110 4.99 23.57 -1.47
C PRO A 110 3.47 23.54 -1.66
N TRP A 111 2.95 24.05 -2.79
CA TRP A 111 1.52 23.99 -3.11
C TRP A 111 1.10 22.71 -3.81
N PHE A 112 2.05 21.86 -4.21
CA PHE A 112 1.75 20.57 -4.82
C PHE A 112 1.14 19.63 -3.77
N GLN A 113 -0.14 19.31 -3.95
CA GLN A 113 -0.88 18.47 -3.00
C GLN A 113 -0.70 16.97 -3.30
N GLY A 114 -0.39 16.59 -4.53
CA GLY A 114 -0.22 15.19 -4.95
C GLY A 114 -0.73 14.91 -6.35
N VAL A 115 -0.96 13.63 -6.66
CA VAL A 115 -1.33 13.19 -8.02
C VAL A 115 -2.83 13.02 -8.14
N LEU A 116 -3.41 13.43 -9.28
CA LEU A 116 -4.83 13.22 -9.55
C LEU A 116 -5.11 11.70 -9.71
N ARG A 117 -6.02 11.17 -8.89
CA ARG A 117 -6.46 9.75 -8.96
C ARG A 117 -7.48 9.54 -10.05
N ASP A 118 -8.45 10.45 -10.09
CA ASP A 118 -9.66 10.36 -10.91
C ASP A 118 -10.06 11.78 -11.32
N GLU A 119 -10.09 11.98 -12.63
CA GLU A 119 -10.43 13.24 -13.28
C GLU A 119 -11.90 13.62 -13.04
N GLY A 120 -12.80 12.63 -12.91
CA GLY A 120 -14.23 12.86 -12.73
C GLY A 120 -14.60 13.33 -11.32
N THR A 121 -13.86 12.89 -10.30
CA THR A 121 -14.11 13.25 -8.89
C THR A 121 -13.20 14.36 -8.37
N GLY A 122 -12.11 14.68 -9.09
CA GLY A 122 -11.09 15.62 -8.63
C GLY A 122 -10.30 15.11 -7.42
N MET A 123 -10.35 13.79 -7.14
CA MET A 123 -9.69 13.22 -5.98
C MET A 123 -8.16 13.21 -6.19
N VAL A 124 -7.44 13.93 -5.32
CA VAL A 124 -5.96 13.96 -5.29
C VAL A 124 -5.42 12.95 -4.28
N LEU A 125 -4.53 12.06 -4.74
CA LEU A 125 -3.68 11.21 -3.90
C LEU A 125 -2.57 12.06 -3.30
N ALA A 126 -2.72 12.37 -2.03
CA ALA A 126 -1.80 13.27 -1.37
C ALA A 126 -0.38 12.74 -1.24
N VAL A 127 0.59 13.66 -1.30
CA VAL A 127 1.99 13.37 -0.98
C VAL A 127 2.10 13.00 0.50
N THR A 128 2.66 11.82 0.78
CA THR A 128 2.92 11.35 2.14
C THR A 128 4.38 11.47 2.52
N SER A 129 5.28 11.38 1.54
CA SER A 129 6.73 11.47 1.73
C SER A 129 7.41 12.12 0.53
N TRP A 130 8.48 12.85 0.79
CA TRP A 130 9.34 13.47 -0.22
C TRP A 130 10.64 12.69 -0.36
N GLY A 131 11.12 12.54 -1.58
CA GLY A 131 12.32 11.77 -1.89
C GLY A 131 13.57 12.59 -2.14
N TRP A 132 14.71 11.91 -2.13
CA TRP A 132 16.00 12.53 -2.42
C TRP A 132 16.07 13.08 -3.84
N GLY A 133 15.28 12.54 -4.77
CA GLY A 133 15.10 13.13 -6.10
C GLY A 133 14.58 14.56 -6.03
N ALA A 134 13.52 14.84 -5.25
CA ALA A 134 13.02 16.21 -5.11
C ALA A 134 14.04 17.14 -4.44
N VAL A 135 14.78 16.66 -3.43
CA VAL A 135 15.83 17.43 -2.76
C VAL A 135 16.96 17.79 -3.73
N LEU A 136 17.49 16.81 -4.47
CA LEU A 136 18.54 17.03 -5.46
C LEU A 136 18.07 17.93 -6.61
N TRP A 137 16.80 17.80 -7.00
CA TRP A 137 16.18 18.67 -8.00
C TRP A 137 16.17 20.13 -7.53
N VAL A 138 15.72 20.44 -6.31
CA VAL A 138 15.78 21.81 -5.77
C VAL A 138 17.22 22.31 -5.67
N LEU A 139 18.15 21.49 -5.20
CA LEU A 139 19.57 21.86 -5.12
C LEU A 139 20.15 22.17 -6.51
N SER A 140 19.75 21.43 -7.55
CA SER A 140 20.16 21.68 -8.93
C SER A 140 19.70 23.05 -9.42
N MET A 141 18.45 23.44 -9.12
CA MET A 141 17.87 24.74 -9.45
C MET A 141 18.62 25.88 -8.76
N LEU A 142 18.89 25.74 -7.46
CA LEU A 142 19.65 26.72 -6.68
C LEU A 142 21.09 26.88 -7.18
N MET A 143 21.73 25.77 -7.59
CA MET A 143 23.08 25.80 -8.10
C MET A 143 23.16 26.42 -9.50
N LEU A 144 22.18 26.18 -10.36
CA LEU A 144 22.10 26.84 -11.67
C LEU A 144 21.82 28.35 -11.53
N ALA A 145 20.97 28.73 -10.58
CA ALA A 145 20.75 30.14 -10.24
C ALA A 145 22.05 30.81 -9.74
N SER A 146 22.82 30.11 -8.91
CA SER A 146 24.14 30.57 -8.45
C SER A 146 25.13 30.72 -9.61
N ALA A 147 25.17 29.76 -10.55
CA ALA A 147 25.97 29.85 -11.76
C ALA A 147 25.63 31.09 -12.59
N SER A 148 24.34 31.38 -12.77
CA SER A 148 23.87 32.59 -13.45
C SER A 148 24.24 33.88 -12.71
N ALA A 149 24.21 33.88 -11.37
CA ALA A 149 24.59 35.04 -10.57
C ALA A 149 26.10 35.32 -10.66
N VAL A 150 26.93 34.27 -10.72
CA VAL A 150 28.37 34.39 -10.97
C VAL A 150 28.64 34.93 -12.38
N ALA A 151 27.96 34.39 -13.41
CA ALA A 151 28.11 34.84 -14.81
C ALA A 151 27.63 36.28 -15.09
N SER A 152 26.95 36.90 -14.13
CA SER A 152 26.47 38.29 -14.21
C SER A 152 27.20 39.21 -13.24
N GLY A 153 28.26 38.74 -12.58
CA GLY A 153 29.02 39.51 -11.59
C GLY A 153 28.25 39.81 -10.29
N ARG A 154 27.01 39.31 -10.13
CA ARG A 154 26.17 39.59 -8.96
C ARG A 154 26.57 38.79 -7.72
N LEU A 155 27.29 37.67 -7.91
CA LEU A 155 27.70 36.79 -6.82
C LEU A 155 29.21 36.54 -6.89
N GLY A 156 29.96 37.10 -5.93
CA GLY A 156 31.39 36.83 -5.77
C GLY A 156 31.70 35.54 -4.99
N PRO A 157 32.98 35.16 -4.85
CA PRO A 157 33.41 33.92 -4.18
C PRO A 157 32.95 33.79 -2.72
N ARG A 158 32.89 34.91 -1.98
CA ARG A 158 32.38 34.93 -0.59
C ARG A 158 30.90 34.57 -0.55
N GLY A 159 30.09 35.14 -1.45
CA GLY A 159 28.67 34.82 -1.55
C GLY A 159 28.43 33.36 -1.89
N LEU A 160 29.22 32.80 -2.82
CA LEU A 160 29.16 31.38 -3.15
C LEU A 160 29.49 30.48 -1.95
N ARG A 161 30.50 30.83 -1.13
CA ARG A 161 30.81 30.09 0.11
C ARG A 161 29.67 30.15 1.12
N VAL A 162 29.06 31.32 1.30
CA VAL A 162 27.92 31.48 2.21
C VAL A 162 26.73 30.63 1.74
N LEU A 163 26.38 30.71 0.45
CA LEU A 163 25.30 29.89 -0.12
C LEU A 163 25.60 28.39 -0.02
N GLY A 164 26.83 27.98 -0.32
CA GLY A 164 27.27 26.59 -0.16
C GLY A 164 27.19 26.12 1.30
N GLY A 165 27.60 26.96 2.25
CA GLY A 165 27.48 26.68 3.68
C GLY A 165 26.03 26.55 4.13
N LEU A 166 25.14 27.45 3.70
CA LEU A 166 23.71 27.37 3.97
C LEU A 166 23.10 26.08 3.39
N GLY A 167 23.42 25.75 2.13
CA GLY A 167 22.98 24.52 1.49
C GLY A 167 23.44 23.26 2.25
N ALA A 168 24.70 23.24 2.72
CA ALA A 168 25.23 22.14 3.52
C ALA A 168 24.50 22.01 4.87
N VAL A 169 24.26 23.13 5.57
CA VAL A 169 23.51 23.14 6.83
C VAL A 169 22.08 22.65 6.63
N SER A 170 21.39 23.09 5.57
CA SER A 170 20.05 22.61 5.23
C SER A 170 20.02 21.11 4.94
N LEU A 171 21.01 20.60 4.20
CA LEU A 171 21.12 19.17 3.90
C LEU A 171 21.40 18.35 5.17
N MET A 172 22.27 18.82 6.06
CA MET A 172 22.51 18.18 7.36
C MET A 172 21.25 18.19 8.23
N GLY A 173 20.48 19.28 8.21
CA GLY A 173 19.18 19.34 8.88
C GLY A 173 18.20 18.31 8.34
N LEU A 174 18.08 18.18 7.01
CA LEU A 174 17.23 17.16 6.37
C LEU A 174 17.70 15.73 6.69
N LEU A 175 19.00 15.47 6.70
CA LEU A 175 19.56 14.19 7.12
C LEU A 175 19.25 13.91 8.60
N GLY A 176 19.34 14.91 9.47
CA GLY A 176 18.95 14.81 10.87
C GLY A 176 17.47 14.47 11.04
N VAL A 177 16.59 15.12 10.27
CA VAL A 177 15.15 14.81 10.24
C VAL A 177 14.91 13.39 9.73
N ASN A 178 15.51 13.00 8.61
CA ASN A 178 15.40 11.64 8.06
C ASN A 178 15.80 10.59 9.10
N ALA A 179 16.95 10.79 9.73
CA ALA A 179 17.50 9.84 10.68
C ALA A 179 16.63 9.78 11.94
N TRP A 180 16.20 10.94 12.47
CA TRP A 180 15.24 10.99 13.58
C TRP A 180 13.94 10.26 13.26
N GLN A 181 13.35 10.49 12.08
CA GLN A 181 12.14 9.79 11.65
C GLN A 181 12.38 8.28 11.52
N TYR A 182 13.52 7.88 10.97
CA TYR A 182 13.89 6.47 10.81
C TYR A 182 14.02 5.76 12.16
N TRP A 183 14.73 6.34 13.13
CA TRP A 183 14.90 5.73 14.46
C TRP A 183 13.59 5.63 15.24
N ASN A 184 12.70 6.62 15.10
CA ASN A 184 11.40 6.61 15.79
C ASN A 184 10.31 5.84 15.05
N ALA A 185 10.51 5.46 13.79
CA ALA A 185 9.57 4.65 13.03
C ALA A 185 9.73 3.16 13.36
N ASN A 186 8.61 2.44 13.41
CA ASN A 186 8.63 0.96 13.44
C ASN A 186 8.97 0.39 12.04
N LEU A 187 9.17 -0.94 11.94
CA LEU A 187 9.58 -1.57 10.69
C LEU A 187 8.56 -1.36 9.55
N PRO A 188 7.24 -1.59 9.73
CA PRO A 188 6.23 -1.27 8.70
C PRO A 188 6.25 0.20 8.26
N GLU A 189 6.40 1.15 9.19
CA GLU A 189 6.47 2.58 8.89
C GLU A 189 7.71 2.93 8.07
N ARG A 190 8.87 2.33 8.38
CA ARG A 190 10.09 2.52 7.59
C ARG A 190 9.92 2.00 6.16
N GLN A 191 9.30 0.84 6.00
CA GLN A 191 9.04 0.26 4.68
C GLN A 191 8.04 1.09 3.88
N ARG A 192 6.98 1.61 4.54
CA ARG A 192 5.93 2.36 3.87
C ARG A 192 6.31 3.80 3.56
N ASP A 193 6.68 4.55 4.58
CA ASP A 193 6.73 6.01 4.56
C ASP A 193 8.19 6.52 4.45
N LEU A 194 9.21 5.67 4.69
CA LEU A 194 10.65 5.98 4.60
C LEU A 194 11.41 4.93 3.76
N ALA A 195 10.77 4.39 2.73
CA ALA A 195 11.39 3.46 1.79
C ALA A 195 12.71 4.00 1.21
N LEU A 196 13.54 3.11 0.66
CA LEU A 196 14.82 3.48 0.07
C LEU A 196 14.65 4.60 -0.98
N GLY A 197 15.44 5.67 -0.83
CA GLY A 197 15.36 6.84 -1.71
C GLY A 197 14.41 7.95 -1.23
N LEU A 198 13.64 7.72 -0.16
CA LEU A 198 12.86 8.78 0.48
C LEU A 198 13.72 9.61 1.45
N ALA A 199 13.53 10.93 1.41
CA ALA A 199 14.26 11.89 2.22
C ALA A 199 13.55 12.15 3.55
N PHE A 200 12.23 12.35 3.55
CA PHE A 200 11.45 12.49 4.79
C PHE A 200 9.98 12.21 4.53
N THR A 201 9.26 11.85 5.59
CA THR A 201 7.80 11.71 5.56
C THR A 201 7.12 12.92 6.19
N LEU A 202 5.94 13.27 5.68
CA LEU A 202 5.05 14.26 6.29
C LEU A 202 4.21 13.64 7.43
N LYS A 203 4.18 12.31 7.52
CA LYS A 203 3.45 11.60 8.58
C LYS A 203 4.35 11.45 9.81
N PRO A 204 3.89 11.85 11.01
CA PRO A 204 4.68 11.63 12.22
C PRO A 204 4.82 10.12 12.49
N PRO A 205 6.03 9.62 12.78
CA PRO A 205 6.22 8.21 13.12
C PRO A 205 5.47 7.88 14.42
N CYS A 206 4.77 6.75 14.46
CA CYS A 206 4.11 6.30 15.68
C CYS A 206 5.06 5.58 16.62
N GLY A 207 6.03 4.83 16.07
CA GLY A 207 7.02 4.11 16.85
C GLY A 207 6.47 2.97 17.71
N VAL A 208 5.20 2.61 17.54
CA VAL A 208 4.59 1.46 18.22
C VAL A 208 5.09 0.19 17.54
N PRO A 209 5.83 -0.70 18.24
CA PRO A 209 6.36 -1.91 17.63
C PRO A 209 5.21 -2.86 17.21
N LEU A 210 5.44 -3.59 16.12
CA LEU A 210 4.57 -4.69 15.73
C LEU A 210 4.98 -5.93 16.52
N THR A 211 4.04 -6.51 17.27
CA THR A 211 4.23 -7.80 17.94
C THR A 211 4.23 -8.89 16.87
N LEU A 212 5.38 -9.50 16.65
CA LEU A 212 5.55 -10.58 15.68
C LEU A 212 5.14 -11.92 16.29
N VAL A 213 4.49 -12.73 15.46
CA VAL A 213 4.02 -14.06 15.82
C VAL A 213 4.74 -15.08 14.94
N GLU A 214 5.41 -16.05 15.57
CA GLU A 214 6.18 -17.09 14.86
C GLU A 214 5.31 -18.25 14.37
N GLY A 215 4.09 -18.41 14.91
CA GLY A 215 3.17 -19.47 14.53
C GLY A 215 1.80 -19.36 15.20
N HIS A 216 1.03 -20.44 15.14
CA HIS A 216 -0.28 -20.50 15.79
C HIS A 216 -0.10 -20.57 17.31
N LEU A 217 -0.90 -19.77 18.02
CA LEU A 217 -0.91 -19.69 19.48
C LEU A 217 -2.15 -20.39 20.07
N VAL A 218 -3.14 -20.70 19.24
CA VAL A 218 -4.34 -21.45 19.63
C VAL A 218 -4.29 -22.88 19.08
N PRO A 219 -4.92 -23.86 19.77
CA PRO A 219 -5.05 -25.22 19.26
C PRO A 219 -5.75 -25.27 17.90
N ALA A 220 -5.39 -26.24 17.08
CA ALA A 220 -6.01 -26.39 15.77
C ALA A 220 -7.52 -26.65 15.88
N ASN A 221 -8.31 -25.99 15.01
CA ASN A 221 -9.78 -26.07 14.99
C ASN A 221 -10.48 -25.55 16.26
N SER A 222 -9.80 -24.76 17.09
CA SER A 222 -10.44 -24.09 18.22
C SER A 222 -11.54 -23.14 17.74
N ALA A 223 -12.63 -23.07 18.50
CA ALA A 223 -13.54 -21.94 18.41
C ALA A 223 -12.83 -20.67 18.89
N LEU A 224 -13.31 -19.50 18.49
CA LEU A 224 -12.87 -18.20 18.98
C LEU A 224 -14.10 -17.39 19.35
N ILE A 225 -14.00 -16.61 20.43
CA ILE A 225 -14.97 -15.56 20.74
C ILE A 225 -14.33 -14.24 20.35
N VAL A 226 -15.08 -13.39 19.64
CA VAL A 226 -14.67 -12.02 19.33
C VAL A 226 -15.43 -11.08 20.27
N ASP A 227 -14.68 -10.22 20.93
CA ASP A 227 -15.17 -9.28 21.94
C ASP A 227 -14.56 -7.91 21.66
N VAL A 228 -15.28 -7.09 20.90
CA VAL A 228 -14.86 -5.75 20.52
C VAL A 228 -15.51 -4.75 21.47
N ASP A 229 -14.77 -3.72 21.85
CA ASP A 229 -15.34 -2.62 22.61
C ASP A 229 -16.26 -1.80 21.69
N PRO A 230 -17.53 -1.59 22.05
CA PRO A 230 -18.47 -0.77 21.27
C PRO A 230 -17.95 0.65 21.00
N ALA A 231 -16.97 1.12 21.77
CA ALA A 231 -16.31 2.39 21.50
C ALA A 231 -15.55 2.43 20.16
N LEU A 232 -15.16 1.26 19.63
CA LEU A 232 -14.38 1.09 18.39
C LEU A 232 -15.24 0.70 17.18
N ASP A 233 -16.56 0.70 17.33
CA ASP A 233 -17.51 0.31 16.28
C ASP A 233 -17.38 1.19 15.03
N PRO A 234 -17.25 0.61 13.81
CA PRO A 234 -17.15 1.34 12.55
C PRO A 234 -18.38 2.19 12.20
N GLU A 235 -19.56 1.94 12.76
CA GLU A 235 -20.79 2.68 12.43
C GLU A 235 -20.83 4.10 13.02
N ILE A 236 -20.00 4.38 14.02
CA ILE A 236 -19.93 5.69 14.67
C ILE A 236 -18.97 6.59 13.88
N LYS A 237 -19.53 7.44 13.01
CA LYS A 237 -18.78 8.50 12.31
C LYS A 237 -17.98 9.33 13.33
N ASP A 238 -16.73 9.64 12.98
CA ASP A 238 -15.73 10.41 13.77
C ASP A 238 -14.92 9.63 14.82
N ARG A 239 -15.09 8.31 14.91
CA ARG A 239 -14.24 7.47 15.79
C ARG A 239 -13.14 6.76 15.02
N VAL A 240 -12.13 6.32 15.78
CA VAL A 240 -11.01 5.59 15.22
C VAL A 240 -11.47 4.18 14.88
N HIS A 241 -11.47 3.86 13.59
CA HIS A 241 -11.92 2.57 13.10
C HIS A 241 -10.80 1.54 13.19
N PHE A 242 -11.09 0.40 13.81
CA PHE A 242 -10.27 -0.79 13.75
C PHE A 242 -11.00 -1.87 12.95
N ALA A 243 -10.48 -2.23 11.78
CA ALA A 243 -11.04 -3.31 10.99
C ALA A 243 -10.41 -4.63 11.41
N LEU A 244 -11.17 -5.50 12.06
CA LEU A 244 -10.75 -6.88 12.24
C LEU A 244 -10.53 -7.54 10.86
N PRO A 245 -9.61 -8.51 10.74
CA PRO A 245 -9.52 -9.34 9.55
C PRO A 245 -10.91 -9.86 9.17
N ALA A 246 -11.23 -9.96 7.88
CA ALA A 246 -12.57 -10.37 7.43
C ALA A 246 -13.02 -11.72 8.03
N GLN A 247 -12.07 -12.61 8.32
CA GLN A 247 -12.29 -13.90 8.98
C GLN A 247 -12.78 -13.76 10.43
N LEU A 248 -12.44 -12.67 11.11
CA LEU A 248 -12.86 -12.37 12.49
C LEU A 248 -14.01 -11.36 12.53
N GLY A 249 -14.04 -10.39 11.62
CA GLY A 249 -15.08 -9.35 11.58
C GLY A 249 -16.48 -9.86 11.22
N ALA A 250 -16.62 -11.08 10.70
CA ALA A 250 -17.92 -11.72 10.48
C ALA A 250 -18.48 -12.41 11.74
N MET A 251 -17.71 -12.46 12.84
CA MET A 251 -18.14 -13.08 14.09
C MET A 251 -18.93 -12.07 14.92
N HIS A 252 -20.20 -12.36 15.16
CA HIS A 252 -21.02 -11.58 16.08
C HIS A 252 -20.53 -11.72 17.53
N GLU A 253 -20.57 -10.61 18.27
CA GLU A 253 -20.14 -10.55 19.67
C GLU A 253 -20.90 -11.55 20.55
N GLY A 254 -20.22 -12.07 21.58
CA GLY A 254 -20.83 -12.97 22.55
C GLY A 254 -21.12 -14.39 22.03
N HIS A 255 -20.69 -14.72 20.82
CA HIS A 255 -20.81 -16.06 20.25
C HIS A 255 -19.44 -16.67 19.97
N ALA A 256 -19.35 -17.99 20.16
CA ALA A 256 -18.15 -18.74 19.84
C ALA A 256 -18.25 -19.24 18.39
N TRP A 257 -17.29 -18.86 17.58
CA TRP A 257 -17.24 -19.19 16.16
C TRP A 257 -15.98 -19.97 15.84
N ARG A 258 -16.14 -21.12 15.19
CA ARG A 258 -15.03 -21.84 14.59
C ARG A 258 -14.92 -21.48 13.13
N VAL A 259 -13.82 -20.87 12.73
CA VAL A 259 -13.46 -20.70 11.32
C VAL A 259 -12.90 -22.02 10.83
N VAL A 260 -13.61 -22.64 9.91
CA VAL A 260 -13.26 -23.98 9.41
C VAL A 260 -12.27 -23.91 8.25
N ASP A 261 -12.27 -22.81 7.50
CA ASP A 261 -11.33 -22.61 6.41
C ASP A 261 -10.71 -21.22 6.44
N TRP A 262 -9.38 -21.23 6.42
CA TRP A 262 -8.52 -20.06 6.47
C TRP A 262 -7.74 -19.85 5.16
N GLU A 263 -8.16 -20.47 4.05
CA GLU A 263 -7.48 -20.30 2.75
C GLU A 263 -7.26 -18.81 2.43
N ASP A 264 -6.00 -18.45 2.15
CA ASP A 264 -5.53 -17.05 1.97
C ASP A 264 -6.17 -16.32 0.78
N ASP A 265 -6.88 -17.04 -0.08
CA ASP A 265 -7.49 -16.54 -1.32
C ASP A 265 -8.95 -17.01 -1.48
N SER A 266 -9.50 -17.72 -0.48
CA SER A 266 -10.86 -18.23 -0.57
C SER A 266 -11.84 -17.11 -0.22
N ARG A 267 -12.47 -16.55 -1.27
CA ARG A 267 -13.68 -15.71 -1.23
C ARG A 267 -14.91 -16.40 -0.60
N MET A 268 -14.70 -17.45 0.18
CA MET A 268 -15.70 -18.21 0.93
C MET A 268 -15.03 -18.74 2.19
N ALA A 269 -15.52 -18.30 3.34
CA ALA A 269 -15.18 -18.86 4.63
C ALA A 269 -16.44 -19.45 5.27
N PHE A 270 -16.24 -20.49 6.08
CA PHE A 270 -17.30 -21.11 6.86
C PHE A 270 -17.05 -20.84 8.33
N TRP A 271 -18.03 -20.26 8.99
CA TRP A 271 -18.05 -20.10 10.42
C TRP A 271 -19.12 -20.99 10.98
N GLN A 272 -18.76 -21.84 11.93
CA GLN A 272 -19.74 -22.61 12.68
C GLN A 272 -19.86 -22.03 14.08
N ARG A 273 -21.09 -21.68 14.48
CA ARG A 273 -21.36 -21.28 15.85
C ARG A 273 -21.35 -22.51 16.75
N LEU A 274 -20.72 -22.33 17.90
CA LEU A 274 -20.61 -23.32 18.95
C LEU A 274 -21.14 -22.72 20.25
N THR A 275 -21.55 -23.59 21.17
CA THR A 275 -21.92 -23.15 22.51
C THR A 275 -20.68 -22.55 23.19
N PRO A 276 -20.74 -21.30 23.68
CA PRO A 276 -19.64 -20.72 24.42
C PRO A 276 -19.28 -21.61 25.63
N SER A 277 -17.98 -21.82 25.85
CA SER A 277 -17.46 -22.49 27.04
C SER A 277 -16.30 -21.68 27.61
N ALA A 278 -16.01 -21.86 28.90
CA ALA A 278 -14.97 -21.12 29.59
C ALA A 278 -13.57 -21.36 29.01
N ASP A 279 -13.37 -22.44 28.25
CA ASP A 279 -12.07 -22.85 27.72
C ASP A 279 -11.81 -22.34 26.29
N ILE A 280 -12.68 -21.47 25.75
CA ILE A 280 -12.55 -20.95 24.38
C ILE A 280 -11.66 -19.70 24.37
N PRO A 281 -10.64 -19.64 23.49
CA PRO A 281 -9.83 -18.44 23.31
C PRO A 281 -10.65 -17.23 22.88
N VAL A 282 -10.26 -16.06 23.37
CA VAL A 282 -10.97 -14.80 23.12
C VAL A 282 -10.06 -13.82 22.40
N VAL A 283 -10.50 -13.34 21.24
CA VAL A 283 -9.93 -12.17 20.58
C VAL A 283 -10.65 -10.95 21.13
N GLN A 284 -9.95 -10.19 21.94
CA GLN A 284 -10.49 -9.00 22.58
C GLN A 284 -9.86 -7.74 21.98
N VAL A 285 -10.68 -6.75 21.63
CA VAL A 285 -10.22 -5.44 21.17
C VAL A 285 -10.82 -4.38 22.08
N ARG A 286 -10.00 -3.73 22.91
CA ARG A 286 -10.46 -2.68 23.84
C ARG A 286 -9.97 -1.30 23.45
N ALA A 287 -10.82 -0.29 23.63
CA ALA A 287 -10.36 1.09 23.56
C ALA A 287 -9.38 1.37 24.70
N ALA A 288 -8.35 2.16 24.42
CA ALA A 288 -7.37 2.59 25.40
C ALA A 288 -7.13 4.09 25.26
N GLN A 289 -6.50 4.70 26.28
CA GLN A 289 -6.20 6.13 26.23
C GLN A 289 -5.28 6.43 25.04
N GLY A 290 -5.80 7.17 24.06
CA GLY A 290 -5.07 7.51 22.83
C GLY A 290 -4.84 6.32 21.89
N GLY A 291 -5.68 5.28 21.93
CA GLY A 291 -5.40 4.04 21.21
C GLY A 291 -6.46 2.95 21.34
N ALA A 292 -5.99 1.73 21.06
CA ALA A 292 -6.71 0.49 21.34
C ALA A 292 -5.70 -0.60 21.69
N VAL A 293 -6.15 -1.72 22.26
CA VAL A 293 -5.31 -2.88 22.51
C VAL A 293 -6.02 -4.11 21.96
N ILE A 294 -5.33 -4.85 21.11
CA ILE A 294 -5.75 -6.17 20.62
C ILE A 294 -5.12 -7.20 21.53
N ARG A 295 -5.92 -8.14 22.03
CA ARG A 295 -5.46 -9.29 22.81
C ARG A 295 -6.02 -10.57 22.25
N LEU A 296 -5.20 -11.60 22.26
CA LEU A 296 -5.64 -12.99 22.17
C LEU A 296 -5.44 -13.60 23.56
N LEU A 297 -6.53 -13.97 24.21
CA LEU A 297 -6.53 -14.62 25.51
C LEU A 297 -6.74 -16.13 25.32
N ALA A 298 -6.04 -16.95 26.11
CA ALA A 298 -6.24 -18.40 26.06
C ALA A 298 -7.68 -18.81 26.42
N THR A 299 -8.30 -18.04 27.32
CA THR A 299 -9.70 -18.12 27.74
C THR A 299 -10.18 -16.73 28.16
N ALA A 300 -11.48 -16.55 28.45
CA ALA A 300 -12.04 -15.25 28.86
C ALA A 300 -11.35 -14.62 30.11
N HIS A 301 -10.80 -15.46 30.99
CA HIS A 301 -10.04 -15.04 32.18
C HIS A 301 -8.61 -15.61 32.21
N GLY A 302 -8.14 -16.12 31.07
CA GLY A 302 -6.86 -16.81 30.94
C GLY A 302 -5.69 -15.86 30.70
N PRO A 303 -4.47 -16.43 30.57
CA PRO A 303 -3.29 -15.65 30.21
C PRO A 303 -3.42 -15.04 28.80
N VAL A 304 -2.73 -13.92 28.61
CA VAL A 304 -2.58 -13.24 27.31
C VAL A 304 -1.57 -14.02 26.47
N LEU A 305 -1.99 -14.53 25.32
CA LEU A 305 -1.16 -15.23 24.36
C LEU A 305 -0.50 -14.28 23.36
N TYR A 306 -1.24 -13.25 22.94
CA TYR A 306 -0.76 -12.20 22.05
C TYR A 306 -1.36 -10.86 22.48
N GLU A 307 -0.54 -9.81 22.43
CA GLU A 307 -0.98 -8.44 22.69
C GLU A 307 -0.35 -7.50 21.65
N GLN A 308 -1.18 -6.63 21.09
CA GLN A 308 -0.74 -5.53 20.25
C GLN A 308 -1.41 -4.24 20.73
N THR A 309 -0.59 -3.32 21.22
CA THR A 309 -1.03 -1.95 21.47
C THR A 309 -1.13 -1.20 20.15
N LEU A 310 -2.19 -0.42 19.99
CA LEU A 310 -2.40 0.51 18.88
C LEU A 310 -2.46 1.91 19.43
N ARG A 311 -1.92 2.88 18.69
CA ARG A 311 -1.98 4.30 19.01
C ARG A 311 -2.80 5.02 17.95
N THR A 312 -3.62 5.98 18.36
CA THR A 312 -4.29 6.88 17.44
C THR A 312 -3.35 8.00 17.03
N ARG A 313 -3.36 8.36 15.75
CA ARG A 313 -2.69 9.55 15.26
C ARG A 313 -3.58 10.32 14.29
N PRO A 314 -3.43 11.64 14.18
CA PRO A 314 -4.04 12.38 13.09
C PRO A 314 -3.47 11.86 11.77
N GLY A 315 -4.34 11.33 10.93
CA GLY A 315 -4.08 10.97 9.55
C GLY A 315 -4.20 12.17 8.61
N PHE A 316 -4.10 11.88 7.32
CA PHE A 316 -4.24 12.90 6.29
C PHE A 316 -5.70 13.39 6.21
N ARG A 317 -5.92 14.72 6.20
CA ARG A 317 -7.26 15.39 6.26
C ARG A 317 -8.01 15.28 7.60
N GLY A 318 -7.32 14.97 8.70
CA GLY A 318 -7.91 15.04 10.04
C GLY A 318 -8.66 13.79 10.51
N TYR A 319 -8.75 12.75 9.68
CA TYR A 319 -9.21 11.43 10.13
C TYR A 319 -8.20 10.82 11.09
N MET A 320 -8.67 10.14 12.13
CA MET A 320 -7.78 9.45 13.06
C MET A 320 -7.41 8.06 12.52
N GLU A 321 -6.12 7.75 12.48
CA GLU A 321 -5.59 6.46 12.03
C GLU A 321 -5.01 5.68 13.23
N LEU A 322 -5.11 4.34 13.19
CA LEU A 322 -4.42 3.46 14.13
C LEU A 322 -3.05 3.08 13.59
N CYS A 323 -2.08 3.01 14.49
CA CYS A 323 -0.75 2.50 14.21
C CYS A 323 -0.30 1.49 15.29
N PRO A 324 0.41 0.40 14.92
CA PRO A 324 0.79 0.01 13.55
C PRO A 324 -0.40 -0.23 12.60
N PHE A 325 -0.17 0.00 11.31
CA PHE A 325 -1.20 -0.08 10.27
C PHE A 325 -1.66 -1.51 10.04
N HIS A 326 -2.91 -1.67 9.63
CA HIS A 326 -3.38 -2.92 9.03
C HIS A 326 -2.53 -3.29 7.82
N SER A 327 -2.50 -4.58 7.54
CA SER A 327 -1.78 -5.16 6.42
C SER A 327 -2.38 -4.61 5.13
N GLU A 328 -1.53 -4.03 4.30
CA GLU A 328 -1.93 -3.40 3.05
C GLU A 328 -0.98 -3.84 1.95
N ARG A 329 -1.54 -4.07 0.77
CA ARG A 329 -0.76 -4.32 -0.43
C ARG A 329 -0.51 -2.98 -1.12
N LEU A 330 0.73 -2.50 -1.05
CA LEU A 330 1.17 -1.27 -1.71
C LEU A 330 2.02 -1.65 -2.92
N GLY A 331 1.42 -1.54 -4.11
CA GLY A 331 2.02 -2.02 -5.35
C GLY A 331 2.31 -3.52 -5.30
N HIS A 332 3.58 -3.88 -5.45
CA HIS A 332 4.04 -5.27 -5.37
C HIS A 332 4.45 -5.73 -3.96
N GLN A 333 4.55 -4.82 -2.98
CA GLN A 333 4.98 -5.15 -1.63
C GLN A 333 3.78 -5.40 -0.71
N TYR A 334 3.82 -6.52 0.02
CA TYR A 334 2.85 -6.83 1.06
C TYR A 334 3.43 -6.40 2.40
N MET A 335 2.79 -5.42 3.04
CA MET A 335 3.19 -4.99 4.38
C MET A 335 2.39 -5.74 5.43
N THR A 336 3.10 -6.32 6.38
CA THR A 336 2.52 -7.08 7.48
C THR A 336 2.08 -6.14 8.60
N GLY A 337 0.83 -6.23 9.03
CA GLY A 337 0.22 -5.46 10.10
C GLY A 337 -0.33 -6.33 11.25
N PRO A 338 -0.96 -5.73 12.27
CA PRO A 338 -1.54 -6.44 13.41
C PRO A 338 -2.58 -7.49 13.04
N ASP A 339 -3.35 -7.22 12.01
CA ASP A 339 -4.37 -8.11 11.45
C ASP A 339 -3.75 -9.40 10.92
N GLU A 340 -2.64 -9.35 10.17
CA GLU A 340 -1.97 -10.56 9.69
C GLU A 340 -1.28 -11.30 10.85
N GLN A 341 -0.66 -10.59 11.80
CA GLN A 341 -0.05 -11.23 12.98
C GLN A 341 -1.11 -11.92 13.86
N LEU A 342 -2.25 -11.28 14.05
CA LEU A 342 -3.40 -11.87 14.73
C LEU A 342 -3.93 -13.09 13.98
N LEU A 343 -4.10 -12.97 12.65
CA LEU A 343 -4.48 -14.11 11.80
C LEU A 343 -3.49 -15.25 11.95
N ARG A 344 -2.18 -14.98 11.92
CA ARG A 344 -1.13 -16.00 12.10
C ARG A 344 -1.20 -16.67 13.48
N ALA A 345 -1.54 -15.91 14.52
CA ALA A 345 -1.74 -16.45 15.87
C ALA A 345 -2.94 -17.37 15.97
N VAL A 346 -4.03 -17.10 15.23
CA VAL A 346 -5.28 -17.88 15.34
C VAL A 346 -5.46 -18.94 14.26
N LYS A 347 -4.77 -18.80 13.13
CA LYS A 347 -4.91 -19.67 11.96
C LYS A 347 -4.24 -21.01 12.25
N PRO A 348 -4.99 -22.13 12.25
CA PRO A 348 -4.41 -23.44 12.44
C PRO A 348 -3.48 -23.80 11.27
N PRO A 349 -2.45 -24.63 11.51
CA PRO A 349 -1.59 -25.12 10.43
C PRO A 349 -2.44 -25.87 9.38
N LYS A 350 -2.08 -25.72 8.11
CA LYS A 350 -2.70 -26.49 7.03
C LYS A 350 -2.40 -27.96 7.28
N LEU A 351 -3.43 -28.71 7.67
CA LEU A 351 -3.32 -30.16 7.81
C LEU A 351 -3.15 -30.79 6.41
N PRO A 352 -2.33 -31.85 6.27
CA PRO A 352 -2.19 -32.56 5.01
C PRO A 352 -3.56 -32.95 4.44
N GLN A 353 -3.77 -32.68 3.15
CA GLN A 353 -4.96 -33.07 2.41
C GLN A 353 -4.77 -34.47 1.81
N ASP A 354 -4.55 -35.46 2.66
CA ASP A 354 -4.42 -36.86 2.24
C ASP A 354 -5.70 -37.65 2.57
N ASN A 355 -6.83 -37.07 2.18
CA ASN A 355 -8.12 -37.71 2.37
C ASN A 355 -8.51 -38.38 1.05
N HIS A 356 -8.83 -39.67 1.13
CA HIS A 356 -9.53 -40.38 0.08
C HIS A 356 -10.99 -39.90 0.05
N LEU A 357 -11.44 -39.46 -1.12
CA LEU A 357 -12.86 -39.16 -1.33
C LEU A 357 -13.59 -40.43 -1.73
N ARG A 358 -14.83 -40.57 -1.27
CA ARG A 358 -15.76 -41.59 -1.75
C ARG A 358 -16.49 -41.04 -2.95
N ASP A 359 -16.76 -41.92 -3.91
CA ASP A 359 -17.56 -41.53 -5.07
C ASP A 359 -18.99 -41.22 -4.61
N GLU A 360 -19.43 -39.98 -4.81
CA GLU A 360 -20.71 -39.48 -4.33
C GLU A 360 -21.21 -38.33 -5.20
N THR A 361 -22.52 -38.30 -5.48
CA THR A 361 -23.11 -37.21 -6.26
C THR A 361 -23.69 -36.14 -5.34
N ALA A 362 -23.20 -34.91 -5.44
CA ALA A 362 -23.80 -33.74 -4.83
C ALA A 362 -24.72 -33.06 -5.85
N ALA A 363 -26.04 -33.18 -5.68
CA ALA A 363 -27.03 -32.61 -6.58
C ALA A 363 -28.00 -31.64 -5.89
N THR A 364 -28.10 -31.69 -4.56
CA THR A 364 -28.99 -30.81 -3.82
C THR A 364 -28.31 -29.47 -3.58
N PRO A 365 -28.88 -28.32 -3.97
CA PRO A 365 -28.35 -27.02 -3.57
C PRO A 365 -28.20 -26.96 -2.05
N CYS A 366 -27.00 -26.62 -1.58
CA CYS A 366 -26.82 -26.35 -0.16
C CYS A 366 -27.60 -25.07 0.20
N PRO A 367 -28.13 -24.94 1.43
CA PRO A 367 -28.78 -23.72 1.87
C PRO A 367 -27.85 -22.51 1.70
N LYS A 368 -28.12 -21.69 0.70
CA LYS A 368 -27.54 -20.36 0.48
C LYS A 368 -28.64 -19.35 0.74
N GLY A 369 -28.36 -18.22 1.38
CA GLY A 369 -29.41 -17.22 1.55
C GLY A 369 -28.99 -15.99 2.33
N LYS A 370 -29.93 -15.05 2.42
CA LYS A 370 -29.88 -13.77 3.16
C LYS A 370 -30.90 -13.71 4.33
N SER A 371 -31.43 -14.84 4.77
CA SER A 371 -32.32 -14.87 5.94
C SER A 371 -31.56 -14.48 7.22
N ASP A 372 -32.23 -13.85 8.17
CA ASP A 372 -31.62 -13.55 9.48
C ASP A 372 -32.13 -14.59 10.48
N LEU A 373 -31.28 -15.55 10.87
CA LEU A 373 -31.58 -16.39 12.04
C LEU A 373 -31.18 -15.60 13.27
N TYR A 374 -32.16 -15.29 14.14
CA TYR A 374 -31.98 -14.52 15.37
C TYR A 374 -31.52 -13.07 15.19
N GLY A 375 -31.76 -12.47 14.02
CA GLY A 375 -31.29 -11.11 13.69
C GLY A 375 -29.78 -11.04 13.40
N LEU A 376 -29.13 -12.20 13.23
CA LEU A 376 -27.74 -12.31 12.79
C LEU A 376 -27.74 -12.52 11.28
N GLU A 377 -27.16 -11.57 10.55
CA GLU A 377 -27.02 -11.67 9.10
C GLU A 377 -26.24 -12.93 8.72
N ASP A 378 -26.66 -13.59 7.63
CA ASP A 378 -25.96 -14.73 7.01
C ASP A 378 -25.88 -16.04 7.83
N VAL A 379 -26.43 -16.13 9.04
CA VAL A 379 -26.45 -17.38 9.85
C VAL A 379 -27.52 -18.35 9.37
N ARG A 380 -27.19 -19.63 9.15
CA ARG A 380 -28.09 -20.68 8.63
C ARG A 380 -28.14 -21.89 9.55
N ASP A 381 -29.27 -22.58 9.62
CA ASP A 381 -29.30 -23.95 10.12
C ASP A 381 -28.88 -24.92 9.00
N TRP A 382 -27.79 -25.63 9.22
CA TRP A 382 -27.23 -26.63 8.32
C TRP A 382 -27.00 -27.95 9.06
N ASP A 383 -27.97 -28.85 8.94
CA ASP A 383 -28.00 -30.14 9.62
C ASP A 383 -28.04 -30.01 11.16
N GLY A 384 -28.81 -29.05 11.69
CA GLY A 384 -28.92 -28.77 13.12
C GLY A 384 -27.76 -27.93 13.67
N ARG A 385 -27.01 -27.26 12.79
CA ARG A 385 -25.84 -26.43 13.14
C ARG A 385 -26.01 -25.04 12.59
N GLU A 386 -25.67 -24.05 13.39
CA GLU A 386 -25.62 -22.67 12.95
C GLU A 386 -24.31 -22.39 12.19
N VAL A 387 -24.42 -22.13 10.89
CA VAL A 387 -23.27 -21.92 10.00
C VAL A 387 -23.46 -20.64 9.20
N ILE A 388 -22.43 -19.81 9.15
CA ILE A 388 -22.29 -18.73 8.16
C ILE A 388 -21.46 -19.28 7.01
N ALA A 389 -22.00 -19.20 5.80
CA ALA A 389 -21.29 -19.51 4.57
C ALA A 389 -21.23 -18.23 3.72
N ARG A 390 -20.34 -17.31 4.09
CA ARG A 390 -20.24 -16.01 3.42
C ARG A 390 -19.47 -16.19 2.12
N GLU A 391 -20.14 -15.95 1.00
CA GLU A 391 -19.52 -15.98 -0.31
C GLU A 391 -19.49 -14.57 -0.91
N TRP A 392 -18.31 -14.10 -1.32
CA TRP A 392 -18.16 -12.73 -1.80
C TRP A 392 -18.77 -12.50 -3.20
N HIS A 393 -19.18 -13.57 -3.87
CA HIS A 393 -19.90 -13.52 -5.15
C HIS A 393 -21.00 -14.57 -5.17
N ASP A 394 -22.26 -14.14 -5.31
CA ASP A 394 -23.47 -14.99 -5.46
C ASP A 394 -23.40 -16.00 -6.62
N SER A 395 -22.36 -15.93 -7.46
CA SER A 395 -22.26 -16.75 -8.66
C SER A 395 -22.05 -18.23 -8.35
N LYS A 396 -21.16 -18.65 -7.44
CA LYS A 396 -20.65 -20.05 -7.46
C LYS A 396 -21.68 -21.09 -7.02
N ALA A 397 -21.70 -22.28 -7.62
CA ALA A 397 -22.61 -23.36 -7.19
C ALA A 397 -22.11 -24.07 -5.92
N LEU A 398 -23.01 -24.25 -4.94
CA LEU A 398 -22.73 -24.99 -3.71
C LEU A 398 -23.75 -26.11 -3.61
N LEU A 399 -23.28 -27.34 -3.73
CA LEU A 399 -24.09 -28.55 -3.81
C LEU A 399 -23.74 -29.49 -2.66
N CYS A 400 -24.75 -30.11 -2.10
CA CYS A 400 -24.71 -30.95 -0.92
C CYS A 400 -25.00 -32.40 -1.31
N SER A 401 -24.30 -33.31 -0.64
CA SER A 401 -24.50 -34.75 -0.65
C SER A 401 -24.52 -35.25 0.80
N PRO A 402 -24.95 -36.48 1.11
CA PRO A 402 -24.86 -37.06 2.45
C PRO A 402 -23.53 -36.83 3.18
N SER A 403 -22.38 -36.95 2.50
CA SER A 403 -21.06 -36.84 3.13
C SER A 403 -20.33 -35.53 2.82
N TYR A 404 -20.64 -34.86 1.71
CA TYR A 404 -19.83 -33.76 1.21
C TYR A 404 -20.61 -32.49 0.86
N VAL A 405 -19.89 -31.38 0.94
CA VAL A 405 -20.25 -30.09 0.34
C VAL A 405 -19.29 -29.85 -0.83
N ALA A 406 -19.82 -29.82 -2.04
CA ALA A 406 -19.10 -29.53 -3.27
C ALA A 406 -19.35 -28.08 -3.70
N LYS A 407 -18.27 -27.32 -3.80
CA LYS A 407 -18.27 -25.99 -4.40
C LYS A 407 -17.72 -26.09 -5.82
N ALA A 408 -18.53 -25.76 -6.81
CA ALA A 408 -18.12 -25.74 -8.21
C ALA A 408 -18.13 -24.32 -8.77
N GLN A 409 -17.10 -23.98 -9.56
CA GLN A 409 -16.99 -22.67 -10.20
C GLN A 409 -16.30 -22.79 -11.56
N PHE A 410 -16.66 -21.87 -12.47
CA PHE A 410 -15.95 -21.65 -13.72
C PHE A 410 -15.21 -20.30 -13.68
N TRP A 411 -14.08 -20.19 -14.36
CA TRP A 411 -13.41 -18.92 -14.62
C TRP A 411 -12.90 -18.85 -16.06
N LEU A 412 -12.79 -17.64 -16.57
CA LEU A 412 -12.16 -17.38 -17.86
C LEU A 412 -10.88 -16.57 -17.60
N ARG A 413 -9.73 -17.09 -18.02
CA ARG A 413 -8.44 -16.41 -17.90
C ARG A 413 -7.65 -16.58 -19.18
N ASP A 414 -7.24 -15.47 -19.79
CA ASP A 414 -6.41 -15.46 -21.00
C ASP A 414 -6.96 -16.33 -22.15
N GLY A 415 -8.29 -16.31 -22.33
CA GLY A 415 -8.98 -17.11 -23.36
C GLY A 415 -9.08 -18.62 -23.04
N ARG A 416 -8.77 -19.04 -21.81
CA ARG A 416 -8.94 -20.41 -21.32
C ARG A 416 -10.10 -20.49 -20.35
N LEU A 417 -10.97 -21.49 -20.52
CA LEU A 417 -12.03 -21.82 -19.58
C LEU A 417 -11.47 -22.80 -18.55
N GLY A 418 -11.40 -22.36 -17.30
CA GLY A 418 -11.04 -23.21 -16.18
C GLY A 418 -12.26 -23.59 -15.35
N ALA A 419 -12.19 -24.73 -14.71
CA ALA A 419 -13.20 -25.21 -13.77
C ALA A 419 -12.53 -25.77 -12.52
N ALA A 420 -13.15 -25.57 -11.36
CA ALA A 420 -12.69 -26.15 -10.11
C ALA A 420 -13.85 -26.67 -9.28
N VAL A 421 -13.58 -27.77 -8.59
CA VAL A 421 -14.40 -28.31 -7.53
C VAL A 421 -13.59 -28.33 -6.24
N THR A 422 -14.07 -27.63 -5.22
CA THR A 422 -13.58 -27.76 -3.85
C THR A 422 -14.55 -28.66 -3.09
N VAL A 423 -14.04 -29.77 -2.55
CA VAL A 423 -14.82 -30.76 -1.80
C VAL A 423 -14.53 -30.61 -0.32
N ARG A 424 -15.59 -30.52 0.49
CA ARG A 424 -15.51 -30.42 1.95
C ARG A 424 -16.31 -31.54 2.60
N ASP A 425 -15.86 -31.97 3.76
CA ASP A 425 -16.64 -32.86 4.61
C ASP A 425 -17.88 -32.14 5.12
N ARG A 426 -19.08 -32.73 5.02
CA ARG A 426 -20.32 -32.05 5.40
C ARG A 426 -20.41 -31.78 6.90
N ARG A 427 -19.84 -32.65 7.74
CA ARG A 427 -19.93 -32.56 9.21
C ARG A 427 -18.93 -31.58 9.82
N SER A 428 -17.70 -31.58 9.33
CA SER A 428 -16.63 -30.72 9.82
C SER A 428 -16.46 -29.45 9.00
N LEU A 429 -16.96 -29.42 7.76
CA LEU A 429 -16.76 -28.38 6.73
C LEU A 429 -15.30 -28.20 6.28
N ARG A 430 -14.40 -29.06 6.78
CA ARG A 430 -12.98 -29.05 6.43
C ARG A 430 -12.82 -29.41 4.95
N GLN A 431 -11.98 -28.66 4.25
CA GLN A 431 -11.61 -28.98 2.88
C GLN A 431 -10.86 -30.31 2.83
N LEU A 432 -11.38 -31.22 2.01
CA LEU A 432 -10.82 -32.55 1.78
C LEU A 432 -9.98 -32.60 0.51
N ALA A 433 -10.43 -31.93 -0.55
CA ALA A 433 -9.71 -31.86 -1.81
C ALA A 433 -10.07 -30.59 -2.60
N ARG A 434 -9.17 -30.22 -3.51
CA ARG A 434 -9.41 -29.26 -4.58
C ARG A 434 -9.00 -29.90 -5.90
N LEU A 435 -9.94 -29.92 -6.84
CA LEU A 435 -9.75 -30.42 -8.17
C LEU A 435 -9.92 -29.25 -9.13
N ASP A 436 -9.00 -29.11 -10.08
CA ASP A 436 -9.06 -28.07 -11.10
C ASP A 436 -8.72 -28.64 -12.49
N THR A 437 -9.17 -27.93 -13.52
CA THR A 437 -8.71 -28.13 -14.90
C THR A 437 -8.61 -26.77 -15.57
N GLU A 438 -7.64 -26.64 -16.47
CA GLU A 438 -7.54 -25.52 -17.39
C GLU A 438 -7.41 -26.09 -18.79
N GLU A 439 -8.46 -25.94 -19.60
CA GLU A 439 -8.45 -26.39 -20.98
C GLU A 439 -8.47 -25.18 -21.93
N PRO A 440 -7.64 -25.18 -22.99
CA PRO A 440 -7.80 -24.22 -24.06
C PRO A 440 -9.15 -24.43 -24.73
N CYS A 441 -9.89 -23.35 -25.01
CA CYS A 441 -11.18 -23.48 -25.68
C CYS A 441 -11.00 -24.06 -27.07
N VAL A 442 -11.76 -25.11 -27.38
CA VAL A 442 -11.75 -25.75 -28.69
C VAL A 442 -12.48 -24.88 -29.74
N SER A 443 -13.40 -24.01 -29.31
CA SER A 443 -14.12 -23.06 -30.16
C SER A 443 -14.18 -21.66 -29.54
N MET A 444 -14.00 -20.61 -30.37
CA MET A 444 -14.22 -19.22 -29.99
C MET A 444 -15.60 -18.75 -30.47
N PRO A 445 -16.35 -17.96 -29.66
CA PRO A 445 -15.96 -17.41 -28.34
C PRO A 445 -16.17 -18.38 -27.17
N CYS A 446 -15.26 -18.36 -26.20
CA CYS A 446 -15.42 -19.08 -24.93
C CYS A 446 -16.51 -18.40 -24.09
N VAL A 447 -17.66 -19.05 -23.95
CA VAL A 447 -18.71 -18.56 -23.05
C VAL A 447 -18.58 -19.29 -21.72
N ARG A 448 -18.32 -18.54 -20.64
CA ARG A 448 -18.38 -19.08 -19.27
C ARG A 448 -19.83 -19.52 -19.01
N PRO A 449 -20.09 -20.79 -18.67
CA PRO A 449 -21.42 -21.21 -18.22
C PRO A 449 -21.81 -20.40 -16.99
N PRO A 450 -23.06 -19.93 -16.89
CA PRO A 450 -23.49 -19.28 -15.67
C PRO A 450 -23.49 -20.35 -14.57
N ASP A 451 -23.01 -19.99 -13.39
CA ASP A 451 -22.73 -20.96 -12.34
C ASP A 451 -24.02 -21.61 -11.78
N ASP A 452 -25.19 -20.97 -11.95
CA ASP A 452 -26.52 -21.54 -11.66
C ASP A 452 -26.94 -22.65 -12.63
N ALA A 453 -26.26 -22.78 -13.78
CA ALA A 453 -26.44 -23.92 -14.68
C ALA A 453 -25.82 -25.21 -14.11
N ILE A 454 -25.02 -25.16 -13.04
CA ILE A 454 -24.44 -26.38 -12.45
C ILE A 454 -25.55 -27.14 -11.72
N THR A 455 -25.93 -28.31 -12.24
CA THR A 455 -27.03 -29.11 -11.70
C THR A 455 -26.57 -30.16 -10.69
N ALA A 456 -25.36 -30.70 -10.87
CA ALA A 456 -24.78 -31.68 -9.97
C ALA A 456 -23.25 -31.72 -10.09
N VAL A 457 -22.59 -32.33 -9.10
CA VAL A 457 -21.18 -32.67 -9.12
C VAL A 457 -21.02 -34.14 -8.72
N GLN A 458 -20.49 -34.97 -9.61
CA GLN A 458 -19.96 -36.28 -9.23
C GLN A 458 -18.60 -36.06 -8.57
N ILE A 459 -18.53 -36.28 -7.27
CA ILE A 459 -17.31 -36.24 -6.49
C ILE A 459 -16.61 -37.58 -6.66
N GLY A 460 -15.31 -37.54 -6.90
CA GLY A 460 -14.45 -38.71 -6.92
C GLY A 460 -13.03 -38.34 -6.48
N ASP A 461 -12.27 -39.34 -6.06
CA ASP A 461 -10.98 -39.13 -5.38
C ASP A 461 -9.94 -38.41 -6.24
N GLN A 462 -9.84 -38.78 -7.51
CA GLN A 462 -8.88 -38.22 -8.46
C GLN A 462 -9.52 -37.35 -9.54
N VAL A 463 -10.80 -37.59 -9.82
CA VAL A 463 -11.56 -36.91 -10.87
C VAL A 463 -12.94 -36.60 -10.32
N SER A 464 -13.40 -35.38 -10.53
CA SER A 464 -14.79 -34.99 -10.27
C SER A 464 -15.41 -34.46 -11.55
N THR A 465 -16.70 -34.68 -11.74
CA THR A 465 -17.44 -34.27 -12.94
C THR A 465 -18.51 -33.26 -12.58
N ILE A 466 -18.45 -32.07 -13.18
CA ILE A 466 -19.48 -31.03 -13.07
C ILE A 466 -20.51 -31.27 -14.17
N TYR A 467 -21.79 -31.41 -13.78
CA TYR A 467 -22.90 -31.57 -14.72
C TYR A 467 -23.54 -30.22 -15.01
N LEU A 468 -23.70 -29.95 -16.32
CA LEU A 468 -24.46 -28.84 -16.88
C LEU A 468 -25.61 -29.42 -17.72
N PRO A 469 -26.65 -28.65 -18.08
CA PRO A 469 -27.82 -29.17 -18.81
C PRO A 469 -27.49 -29.84 -20.14
N GLN A 470 -26.39 -29.45 -20.79
CA GLN A 470 -26.04 -29.90 -22.15
C GLN A 470 -24.61 -30.49 -22.26
N GLN A 471 -23.83 -30.48 -21.18
CA GLN A 471 -22.43 -30.90 -21.21
C GLN A 471 -21.93 -31.32 -19.83
N THR A 472 -20.77 -31.96 -19.80
CA THR A 472 -20.07 -32.29 -18.54
C THR A 472 -18.64 -31.78 -18.61
N VAL A 473 -18.11 -31.37 -17.46
CA VAL A 473 -16.72 -30.89 -17.35
C VAL A 473 -16.03 -31.71 -16.27
N THR A 474 -14.95 -32.39 -16.63
CA THR A 474 -14.15 -33.17 -15.68
C THR A 474 -13.01 -32.32 -15.13
N VAL A 475 -12.88 -32.27 -13.81
CA VAL A 475 -11.75 -31.66 -13.11
C VAL A 475 -10.92 -32.76 -12.46
N ARG A 476 -9.60 -32.57 -12.38
CA ARG A 476 -8.69 -33.56 -11.82
C ARG A 476 -8.05 -33.04 -10.55
N ARG A 477 -7.75 -33.94 -9.61
CA ARG A 477 -7.02 -33.60 -8.40
C ARG A 477 -5.64 -33.14 -8.82
N ARG A 478 -5.25 -31.95 -8.38
CA ARG A 478 -3.93 -31.42 -8.64
C ARG A 478 -2.93 -32.33 -7.91
N SER A 479 -2.05 -33.02 -8.65
CA SER A 479 -0.90 -33.68 -8.03
C SER A 479 -0.18 -32.61 -7.24
N SER A 480 0.01 -32.82 -5.93
CA SER A 480 0.58 -31.83 -5.02
C SER A 480 2.03 -31.51 -5.38
N GLY A 481 2.23 -30.74 -6.44
CA GLY A 481 3.43 -29.98 -6.72
C GLY A 481 3.24 -28.62 -6.06
N TRP A 482 3.41 -28.61 -4.74
CA TRP A 482 3.71 -27.38 -4.00
C TRP A 482 5.22 -27.27 -3.86
#